data_AF-S9SNL4-F1
#
_entry.id   AF-S9SNL4-F1
#
_cell.length_a   1.000
_cell.length_b   1.000
_cell.length_c   1.000
_cell.angle_alpha   90.00
_cell.angle_beta   90.00
_cell.angle_gamma   90.00
#
_symmetry.space_group_name_H-M   'P 1'
#
loop_
_entity.id
_entity.type
_entity.pdbx_description
1 polymer ?
#
loop_
_entity_poly.entity_id
_entity_poly.type
_entity_poly.pdbx_seq_one_letter_code
_entity_poly.pdbx_strand_id
1 'polypeptide(L)' 'MTEAEAKRIALEFVSNQSSEHYSLNFISINRSPRNSKHWSIAFEVRPAGGGVLEGPVFVIVDEDNGNAWFFG' A
#
# COMPACT_ATOMS: atom_id res chain seq x y z
N MET A 1 -6.32 0.44 -15.64
CA MET A 1 -6.85 0.15 -14.29
C MET A 1 -7.27 1.44 -13.59
N THR A 2 -8.35 1.40 -12.82
CA THR A 2 -8.87 2.58 -12.08
C THR A 2 -8.20 2.74 -10.72
N GLU A 3 -8.30 3.92 -10.11
CA GLU A 3 -7.83 4.15 -8.73
C GLU A 3 -8.49 3.20 -7.73
N ALA A 4 -9.79 2.96 -7.87
CA ALA A 4 -10.55 2.06 -7.00
C ALA A 4 -10.05 0.61 -7.10
N GLU A 5 -9.71 0.17 -8.32
CA GLU A 5 -9.17 -1.17 -8.56
C GLU A 5 -7.75 -1.32 -8.03
N ALA A 6 -6.89 -0.33 -8.24
CA ALA A 6 -5.54 -0.29 -7.66
C ALA A 6 -5.60 -0.32 -6.11
N LYS A 7 -6.51 0.45 -5.52
CA LYS A 7 -6.75 0.44 -4.07
C LYS A 7 -7.20 -0.93 -3.57
N ARG A 8 -8.12 -1.60 -4.29
CA ARG A 8 -8.58 -2.95 -3.95
C ARG A 8 -7.42 -3.95 -3.95
N ILE A 9 -6.59 -3.94 -5.00
CA ILE A 9 -5.41 -4.81 -5.12
C ILE A 9 -4.42 -4.55 -3.98
N ALA A 10 -4.13 -3.29 -3.67
CA ALA A 10 -3.23 -2.94 -2.58
C ALA A 10 -3.75 -3.40 -1.22
N LEU A 11 -5.05 -3.24 -0.94
CA LEU A 11 -5.70 -3.70 0.28
C LEU A 11 -5.66 -5.23 0.41
N GLU A 12 -5.93 -5.94 -0.68
CA GLU A 12 -5.83 -7.40 -0.73
C GLU A 12 -4.40 -7.87 -0.44
N PHE A 13 -3.40 -7.24 -1.10
CA PHE A 13 -1.99 -7.52 -0.88
C PHE A 13 -1.56 -7.34 0.59
N VAL A 14 -1.90 -6.21 1.22
CA VAL A 14 -1.52 -5.98 2.64
C VAL A 14 -2.28 -6.87 3.61
N SER A 15 -3.53 -7.25 3.29
CA SER A 15 -4.32 -8.15 4.14
C SER A 15 -3.72 -9.55 4.22
N ASN A 16 -3.11 -10.02 3.13
CA ASN A 16 -2.36 -11.27 3.06
C ASN A 16 -1.02 -11.23 3.82
N GLN A 17 -0.58 -10.04 4.24
CA GLN A 17 0.64 -9.80 5.02
C GLN A 17 0.30 -9.43 6.48
N SER A 18 -0.87 -9.87 6.96
CA SER A 18 -1.35 -9.54 8.31
C SER A 18 -0.36 -9.99 9.39
N SER A 19 -0.20 -9.15 10.40
CA SER A 19 0.67 -9.38 11.55
C SER A 19 -0.10 -9.13 12.84
N GLU A 20 0.15 -9.93 13.87
CA GLU A 20 -0.38 -9.66 15.21
C GLU A 20 0.26 -8.42 15.86
N HIS A 21 1.41 -7.96 15.32
CA HIS A 21 2.20 -6.89 15.92
C HIS A 21 1.87 -5.51 15.36
N TYR A 22 1.28 -5.42 14.15
CA TYR A 22 0.95 -4.14 13.53
C TYR A 22 -0.24 -4.26 12.57
N SER A 23 -0.90 -3.13 12.34
CA SER A 23 -1.88 -2.97 11.26
C SER A 23 -1.38 -1.96 10.23
N LEU A 24 -1.77 -2.16 8.97
CA LEU A 24 -1.51 -1.25 7.86
C LEU A 24 -2.81 -0.52 7.51
N ASN A 25 -2.86 0.78 7.74
CA ASN A 25 -4.04 1.60 7.52
C ASN A 25 -3.87 2.47 6.29
N PHE A 26 -4.82 2.42 5.36
CA PHE A 26 -4.76 3.23 4.14
C PHE A 26 -4.68 4.73 4.47
N ILE A 27 -3.75 5.43 3.83
CA ILE A 27 -3.60 6.89 3.92
C ILE A 27 -4.01 7.54 2.59
N SER A 28 -3.33 7.19 1.50
CA SER A 28 -3.48 7.85 0.21
C SER A 28 -3.11 6.94 -0.94
N ILE A 29 -3.59 7.28 -2.14
CA ILE A 29 -3.23 6.64 -3.40
C ILE A 29 -2.93 7.75 -4.40
N ASN A 30 -1.84 7.59 -5.14
CA ASN A 30 -1.42 8.55 -6.16
C ASN A 30 -0.85 7.80 -7.36
N ARG A 31 -0.97 8.40 -8.54
CA ARG A 31 -0.16 7.96 -9.68
C ARG A 31 1.31 8.23 -9.42
N SER A 32 2.17 7.27 -9.75
CA SER A 32 3.61 7.47 -9.64
C SER A 32 4.05 8.52 -10.67
N PRO A 33 4.74 9.60 -10.24
CA PRO A 33 5.28 10.60 -11.16
C PRO A 33 6.45 10.06 -11.99
N ARG A 34 7.07 8.95 -11.56
CA ARG A 34 8.22 8.32 -12.24
C ARG A 34 7.80 7.25 -13.24
N ASN A 35 6.65 6.63 -13.04
CA ASN A 35 6.10 5.65 -13.96
C ASN A 35 4.58 5.81 -14.00
N SER A 36 4.06 6.33 -15.11
CA SER A 36 2.61 6.54 -15.31
C SER A 36 1.81 5.25 -15.31
N LYS A 37 2.46 4.08 -15.34
CA LYS A 37 1.85 2.75 -15.19
C LYS A 37 1.85 2.23 -13.77
N HIS A 38 2.44 2.92 -12.80
CA HIS A 38 2.39 2.52 -11.40
C HIS A 38 1.43 3.39 -10.58
N TRP A 39 0.71 2.75 -9.67
CA TRP A 39 0.04 3.41 -8.55
C TRP A 39 0.89 3.26 -7.30
N SER A 40 1.02 4.33 -6.52
CA SER A 40 1.68 4.31 -5.22
C SER A 40 0.63 4.53 -4.13
N ILE A 41 0.51 3.55 -3.23
CA ILE A 41 -0.46 3.54 -2.15
C ILE A 41 0.29 3.62 -0.84
N ALA A 42 0.02 4.64 -0.03
CA ALA A 42 0.62 4.83 1.28
C ALA A 42 -0.23 4.21 2.37
N PHE A 43 0.41 3.50 3.29
CA PHE A 43 -0.17 2.90 4.48
C PHE A 43 0.54 3.38 5.74
N GLU A 44 -0.22 3.74 6.77
CA GLU A 44 0.29 4.02 8.11
C GLU A 44 0.49 2.70 8.84
N VAL A 45 1.66 2.51 9.44
CA VAL A 45 1.93 1.34 10.28
C VAL A 45 1.55 1.67 11.72
N ARG A 46 0.53 0.98 12.25
CA ARG A 46 0.12 1.09 13.65
C ARG A 46 0.46 -0.19 14.42
N PRO A 47 1.57 -0.19 15.17
CA PRO A 47 1.86 -1.20 16.17
C PRO A 47 0.69 -1.47 17.13
N ALA A 48 0.49 -2.75 17.49
CA ALA A 48 -0.51 -3.16 18.47
C ALA A 48 -0.31 -2.53 19.85
N GLY A 49 0.93 -2.12 20.18
CA GLY A 49 1.29 -1.43 21.43
C GLY A 49 0.96 0.07 21.47
N GLY A 50 0.30 0.64 20.44
CA GLY A 50 -0.14 2.03 20.46
C GLY A 50 0.91 3.08 20.05
N GLY A 51 2.03 2.66 19.45
CA GLY A 51 2.98 3.55 18.79
C GLY A 51 2.62 3.79 17.32
N VAL A 52 3.22 4.80 16.70
CA VAL A 52 3.28 4.96 15.24
C VAL A 52 4.75 4.76 14.85
N LEU A 53 5.03 3.85 13.92
CA LEU A 53 6.39 3.73 13.37
C LEU A 53 6.66 4.93 12.45
N GLU A 54 7.89 5.45 12.47
CA GLU A 54 8.24 6.60 11.62
C GLU A 54 8.07 6.25 10.14
N GLY A 55 7.08 6.90 9.52
CA GLY A 55 6.90 6.91 8.07
C GLY A 55 5.86 5.93 7.54
N PRO A 56 5.16 6.30 6.45
CA PRO A 56 4.27 5.38 5.77
C PRO A 56 5.04 4.29 5.03
N VAL A 57 4.45 3.11 4.96
CA VAL A 57 4.87 2.06 4.03
C VAL A 57 4.15 2.28 2.71
N PHE A 58 4.87 2.13 1.60
CA PHE A 58 4.28 2.27 0.28
C PHE A 58 4.12 0.90 -0.39
N VAL A 59 2.98 0.69 -1.01
CA VAL A 59 2.71 -0.42 -1.93
C VAL A 59 2.63 0.14 -3.34
N ILE A 60 3.38 -0.46 -4.25
CA ILE A 60 3.28 -0.17 -5.68
C ILE A 60 2.35 -1.19 -6.30
N VAL A 61 1.42 -0.73 -7.13
CA VAL A 61 0.58 -1.59 -7.99
C VAL A 61 0.87 -1.27 -9.45
N ASP A 62 1.26 -2.28 -10.21
CA ASP A 62 1.49 -2.21 -11.65
C ASP A 62 0.17 -2.31 -12.41
N GLU A 63 -0.11 -1.33 -13.26
CA GLU A 63 -1.32 -1.27 -14.06
C GLU A 63 -1.42 -2.39 -15.10
N ASP A 64 -0.28 -2.83 -15.65
CA ASP A 64 -0.26 -3.75 -16.79
C ASP A 64 -0.65 -5.18 -16.37
N ASN A 65 -0.29 -5.59 -15.15
CA ASN A 65 -0.44 -6.97 -14.68
C ASN A 65 -1.15 -7.10 -13.32
N GLY A 66 -1.42 -6.01 -12.61
CA GLY A 66 -2.07 -6.04 -11.29
C GLY A 66 -1.18 -6.55 -10.16
N ASN A 67 0.14 -6.70 -10.38
CA ASN A 67 1.07 -7.10 -9.35
C ASN A 67 1.26 -5.98 -8.32
N ALA A 68 1.38 -6.37 -7.05
CA ALA A 68 1.62 -5.48 -5.94
C ALA A 68 2.89 -5.87 -5.19
N TRP A 69 3.67 -4.88 -4.74
CA TRP A 69 4.85 -5.10 -3.89
C TRP A 69 5.12 -3.90 -2.98
N PHE A 70 5.82 -4.14 -1.87
CA PHE A 70 6.30 -3.06 -1.00
C PHE A 70 7.43 -2.28 -1.69
N PHE A 71 7.37 -0.96 -1.61
CA PHE A 71 8.45 -0.07 -2.00
C PHE A 71 9.44 0.06 -0.83
N GLY A 72 10.73 -0.19 -1.10
CA GLY A 72 11.83 -0.05 -0.16
C GLY A 72 12.88 0.93 -0.67
#